data_AF-A0A966SCL5-F1
#
_entry.id   AF-A0A966SCL5-F1
#
_cell.length_a   1.000
_cell.length_b   1.000
_cell.length_c   1.000
_cell.angle_alpha   90.00
_cell.angle_beta   90.00
_cell.angle_gamma   90.00
#
_symmetry.space_group_name_H-M   'P 1'
#
loop_
_entity.id
_entity.type
_entity.pdbx_description
1 polymer ?
#
loop_
_entity_poly.entity_id
_entity_poly.type
_entity_poly.pdbx_seq_one_letter_code
_entity_poly.pdbx_strand_id
1 'polypeptide(L)'
;MQPTRTFTVLALAWLVAAPLSAADRYSGLENAKYLGALQVEVTLPGTKNFTEGPAVDRDGMVYFTNTGEVLKWDPFRKQLSTFRKPANGANGQAFDRQGRLLACEAADGTNGCVTRIDLRRGGYTVLCDKFNGFPLGAPNDLCVDGSERIYFTSRLANTNPATGNVNAVYRIDPDGKVARVLAAPDIDMPNGLAVSPDNRTFYLIESDGRLNRARNIRAYDLQADGSLTNHRVLYTFYPGRGGDGMRLDAEGNLYVAAGLHKTRGTSETLDTRPGIHVITPQGKLVAFVETPEDTITNCAFGGLNGHTLYVTCGRLLLSLPTLIAGSPLYRVGR
;
A
#
# COMPACT_ATOMS: atom_id res chain seq x y z
N MET A 1 -55.86 -23.83 26.29
CA MET A 1 -55.22 -23.61 24.97
C MET A 1 -54.30 -22.41 25.06
N GLN A 2 -52.98 -22.67 25.10
CA GLN A 2 -51.90 -22.00 24.37
C GLN A 2 -50.58 -22.55 24.94
N PRO A 3 -49.68 -23.13 24.13
CA PRO A 3 -48.43 -23.68 24.64
C PRO A 3 -47.36 -22.58 24.72
N THR A 4 -46.68 -22.50 25.86
CA THR A 4 -45.47 -21.71 26.06
C THR A 4 -44.33 -22.34 25.23
N ARG A 5 -43.85 -21.60 24.21
CA ARG A 5 -42.63 -21.95 23.48
C ARG A 5 -41.43 -21.30 24.16
N THR A 6 -40.63 -22.09 24.86
CA THR A 6 -39.29 -21.71 25.30
C THR A 6 -38.36 -21.72 24.08
N PHE A 7 -37.83 -20.55 23.72
CA PHE A 7 -36.76 -20.45 22.72
C PHE A 7 -35.41 -20.67 23.40
N THR A 8 -34.78 -21.81 23.12
CA THR A 8 -33.40 -22.06 23.50
C THR A 8 -32.50 -21.28 22.54
N VAL A 9 -31.88 -20.20 23.01
CA VAL A 9 -30.83 -19.49 22.26
C VAL A 9 -29.56 -20.33 22.34
N LEU A 10 -29.24 -21.03 21.24
CA LEU A 10 -27.92 -21.64 21.05
C LEU A 10 -26.91 -20.52 20.81
N ALA A 11 -26.14 -20.18 21.84
CA ALA A 11 -24.96 -19.33 21.70
C ALA A 11 -23.90 -20.10 20.90
N LEU A 12 -23.66 -19.71 19.65
CA LEU A 12 -22.49 -20.13 18.90
C LEU A 12 -21.26 -19.49 19.54
N ALA A 13 -20.52 -20.26 20.34
CA ALA A 13 -19.23 -19.87 20.85
C ALA A 13 -18.23 -19.86 19.67
N TRP A 14 -17.79 -18.67 19.27
CA TRP A 14 -16.64 -18.51 18.40
C TRP A 14 -15.40 -18.97 19.17
N LEU A 15 -14.83 -20.11 18.79
CA LEU A 15 -13.49 -20.49 19.22
C LEU A 15 -12.50 -19.47 18.65
N VAL A 16 -12.14 -18.48 19.44
CA VAL A 16 -10.97 -17.64 19.18
C VAL A 16 -9.75 -18.53 19.41
N ALA A 17 -9.13 -18.99 18.33
CA ALA A 17 -7.84 -19.66 18.43
C ALA A 17 -6.86 -18.75 19.20
N ALA A 18 -6.21 -19.29 20.22
CA ALA A 18 -5.22 -18.54 21.00
C ALA A 18 -4.16 -17.97 20.04
N PRO A 19 -3.72 -16.72 20.21
CA PRO A 19 -2.68 -16.15 19.36
C PRO A 19 -1.41 -16.99 19.52
N LEU A 20 -0.94 -17.56 18.41
CA LEU A 20 0.42 -18.10 18.29
C LEU A 20 1.40 -17.03 18.80
N SER A 21 2.42 -17.45 19.56
CA SER A 21 3.45 -16.50 20.01
C SER A 21 4.10 -15.84 18.78
N ALA A 22 4.63 -14.62 18.92
CA ALA A 22 5.31 -13.94 17.81
C ALA A 22 6.45 -14.80 17.22
N ALA A 23 7.08 -15.68 18.02
CA ALA A 23 8.10 -16.63 17.58
C ALA A 23 7.51 -17.75 16.69
N ASP A 24 6.29 -18.22 16.99
CA ASP A 24 5.64 -19.29 16.23
C ASP A 24 5.13 -18.81 14.86
N ARG A 25 4.74 -17.54 14.73
CA ARG A 25 4.17 -16.98 13.49
C ARG A 25 5.11 -17.04 12.28
N TYR A 26 6.42 -16.95 12.51
CA TYR A 26 7.43 -16.93 11.44
C TYR A 26 8.15 -18.28 11.28
N SER A 27 7.81 -19.27 12.09
CA SER A 27 8.36 -20.62 11.99
C SER A 27 7.72 -21.38 10.82
N GLY A 28 8.52 -22.16 10.09
CA GLY A 28 8.04 -23.01 9.02
C GLY A 28 7.53 -22.28 7.77
N LEU A 29 7.84 -21.00 7.60
CA LEU A 29 7.53 -20.25 6.38
C LEU A 29 8.31 -20.78 5.17
N GLU A 30 7.72 -20.67 3.99
CA GLU A 30 8.24 -21.21 2.74
C GLU A 30 9.07 -20.18 1.98
N ASN A 31 9.95 -19.45 2.68
CA ASN A 31 10.69 -18.29 2.13
C ASN A 31 11.31 -18.55 0.75
N ALA A 32 11.96 -19.70 0.58
CA ALA A 32 12.62 -20.06 -0.68
C ALA A 32 11.68 -20.14 -1.90
N LYS A 33 10.36 -20.23 -1.70
CA LYS A 33 9.36 -20.19 -2.78
C LYS A 33 9.00 -18.78 -3.24
N TYR A 34 9.31 -17.75 -2.45
CA TYR A 34 8.80 -16.39 -2.68
C TYR A 34 9.91 -15.33 -2.70
N LEU A 35 10.89 -15.44 -1.81
CA LEU A 35 11.85 -14.39 -1.48
C LEU A 35 13.28 -14.94 -1.57
N GLY A 36 14.16 -14.20 -2.24
CA GLY A 36 15.60 -14.40 -2.12
C GLY A 36 16.25 -13.45 -1.10
N ALA A 37 17.56 -13.28 -1.22
CA ALA A 37 18.34 -12.47 -0.27
C ALA A 37 18.09 -10.97 -0.44
N LEU A 38 17.85 -10.29 0.67
CA LEU A 38 17.74 -8.84 0.77
C LEU A 38 19.09 -8.16 0.53
N GLN A 39 19.08 -7.10 -0.26
CA GLN A 39 20.25 -6.28 -0.58
C GLN A 39 19.96 -4.81 -0.32
N VAL A 40 20.99 -4.08 0.10
CA VAL A 40 20.94 -2.61 0.18
C VAL A 40 21.39 -2.07 -1.17
N GLU A 41 20.50 -1.38 -1.89
CA GLU A 41 20.82 -0.75 -3.17
C GLU A 41 21.49 0.61 -2.96
N VAL A 42 20.88 1.44 -2.10
CA VAL A 42 21.43 2.74 -1.76
C VAL A 42 21.04 3.15 -0.34
N THR A 43 21.97 3.82 0.33
CA THR A 43 21.73 4.51 1.61
C THR A 43 21.72 6.01 1.34
N LEU A 44 20.61 6.67 1.65
CA LEU A 44 20.50 8.12 1.54
C LEU A 44 21.34 8.81 2.63
N PRO A 45 22.06 9.89 2.28
CA PRO A 45 22.82 10.66 3.26
C PRO A 45 21.90 11.48 4.18
N GLY A 46 22.43 11.93 5.30
CA GLY A 46 21.72 12.81 6.25
C GLY A 46 20.76 12.07 7.18
N THR A 47 20.13 12.84 8.07
CA THR A 47 19.31 12.32 9.19
C THR A 47 17.81 12.56 9.02
N LYS A 48 17.39 13.30 7.98
CA LYS A 48 15.97 13.64 7.71
C LYS A 48 15.44 12.88 6.48
N ASN A 49 15.44 11.56 6.57
CA ASN A 49 14.97 10.68 5.51
C ASN A 49 13.68 9.98 5.90
N PHE A 50 12.76 9.92 4.94
CA PHE A 50 11.55 9.12 5.00
C PHE A 50 11.25 8.66 3.58
N THR A 51 11.80 7.51 3.20
CA THR A 51 11.60 6.96 1.86
C THR A 51 10.22 6.33 1.74
N GLU A 52 9.53 6.56 0.62
CA GLU A 52 8.18 6.04 0.34
C GLU A 52 7.96 5.81 -1.16
N GLY A 53 6.81 5.25 -1.49
CA GLY A 53 6.23 5.17 -2.83
C GLY A 53 7.21 4.77 -3.93
N PRO A 54 7.93 3.64 -3.81
CA PRO A 54 8.72 3.15 -4.91
C PRO A 54 7.80 2.80 -6.10
N ALA A 55 8.26 3.09 -7.30
CA ALA A 55 7.62 2.75 -8.56
C ALA A 55 8.71 2.45 -9.59
N VAL A 56 8.58 1.35 -10.33
CA VAL A 56 9.60 0.94 -11.30
C VAL A 56 9.05 1.07 -12.70
N ASP A 57 9.78 1.77 -13.58
CA ASP A 57 9.40 1.94 -14.98
C ASP A 57 9.70 0.69 -15.82
N ARG A 58 9.39 0.77 -17.12
CA ARG A 58 9.63 -0.32 -18.09
C ARG A 58 11.11 -0.63 -18.30
N ASP A 59 11.96 0.37 -18.14
CA ASP A 59 13.40 0.24 -18.35
C ASP A 59 14.11 -0.26 -17.07
N GLY A 60 13.36 -0.46 -15.99
CA GLY A 60 13.86 -0.96 -14.71
C GLY A 60 14.38 0.15 -13.79
N MET A 61 14.18 1.43 -14.14
CA MET A 61 14.55 2.53 -13.27
C MET A 61 13.57 2.66 -12.11
N VAL A 62 14.09 2.88 -10.91
CA VAL A 62 13.27 2.94 -9.69
C VAL A 62 13.11 4.40 -9.29
N TYR A 63 11.86 4.83 -9.16
CA TYR A 63 11.46 6.15 -8.69
C TYR A 63 10.91 5.99 -7.29
N PHE A 64 11.32 6.81 -6.33
CA PHE A 64 10.84 6.72 -4.95
C PHE A 64 10.91 8.10 -4.29
N THR A 65 10.08 8.34 -3.31
CA THR A 65 10.00 9.64 -2.66
C THR A 65 10.90 9.68 -1.44
N ASN A 66 11.40 10.87 -1.12
CA ASN A 66 12.08 11.15 0.14
C ASN A 66 11.87 12.63 0.48
N THR A 67 11.30 12.94 1.64
CA THR A 67 11.19 14.29 2.22
C THR A 67 11.14 15.44 1.19
N GLY A 68 10.07 15.52 0.39
CA GLY A 68 9.82 16.64 -0.52
C GLY A 68 10.47 16.56 -1.91
N GLU A 69 11.14 15.45 -2.24
CA GLU A 69 11.64 15.16 -3.58
C GLU A 69 11.27 13.75 -4.05
N VAL A 70 11.28 13.56 -5.38
CA VAL A 70 11.29 12.24 -6.01
C VAL A 70 12.71 11.95 -6.46
N LEU A 71 13.26 10.84 -6.00
CA LEU A 71 14.56 10.31 -6.36
C LEU A 71 14.40 9.26 -7.47
N LYS A 72 15.47 9.07 -8.26
CA LYS A 72 15.59 8.04 -9.28
C LYS A 72 16.88 7.25 -9.06
N TRP A 73 16.73 5.93 -8.97
CA TRP A 73 17.80 4.95 -8.90
C TRP A 73 17.92 4.21 -10.23
N ASP A 74 19.12 4.27 -10.82
CA ASP A 74 19.54 3.44 -11.95
C ASP A 74 20.23 2.19 -11.40
N PRO A 75 19.58 1.01 -11.40
CA PRO A 75 20.16 -0.20 -10.83
C PRO A 75 21.31 -0.78 -11.66
N PHE A 76 21.46 -0.38 -12.93
CA PHE A 76 22.51 -0.86 -13.82
C PHE A 76 23.80 -0.06 -13.62
N ARG A 77 23.68 1.26 -13.50
CA ARG A 77 24.81 2.16 -13.22
C ARG A 77 25.10 2.33 -11.72
N LYS A 78 24.21 1.83 -10.86
CA LYS A 78 24.24 2.04 -9.41
C LYS A 78 24.32 3.53 -9.06
N GLN A 79 23.49 4.32 -9.73
CA GLN A 79 23.49 5.78 -9.62
C GLN A 79 22.16 6.29 -9.06
N LEU A 80 22.25 7.13 -8.02
CA LEU A 80 21.13 7.89 -7.49
C LEU A 80 21.14 9.31 -8.07
N SER A 81 19.97 9.81 -8.43
CA SER A 81 19.77 11.19 -8.89
C SER A 81 18.43 11.73 -8.38
N THR A 82 18.29 13.05 -8.33
CA THR A 82 16.98 13.70 -8.10
C THR A 82 16.21 13.74 -9.41
N PHE A 83 15.00 13.17 -9.41
CA PHE A 83 14.08 13.24 -10.56
C PHE A 83 13.23 14.50 -10.52
N ARG A 84 12.69 14.86 -9.35
CA ARG A 84 11.85 16.06 -9.19
C ARG A 84 12.03 16.68 -7.81
N LYS A 85 12.32 17.98 -7.76
CA LYS A 85 12.37 18.80 -6.55
C LYS A 85 12.03 20.26 -6.88
N PRO A 86 11.09 20.90 -6.16
CA PRO A 86 10.21 20.33 -5.14
C PRO A 86 9.20 19.35 -5.75
N ALA A 87 8.78 18.36 -4.96
CA ALA A 87 7.79 17.34 -5.35
C ALA A 87 6.48 17.46 -4.58
N ASN A 88 6.16 18.63 -4.01
CA ASN A 88 4.91 18.91 -3.30
C ASN A 88 4.51 17.79 -2.30
N GLY A 89 5.47 17.29 -1.51
CA GLY A 89 5.22 16.18 -0.57
C GLY A 89 4.72 14.90 -1.25
N ALA A 90 5.26 14.57 -2.43
CA ALA A 90 5.01 13.29 -3.08
C ALA A 90 5.20 12.12 -2.11
N ASN A 91 4.28 11.16 -2.17
CA ASN A 91 4.23 10.00 -1.29
C ASN A 91 4.14 8.72 -2.14
N GLY A 92 3.02 8.01 -2.14
CA GLY A 92 2.82 6.83 -2.98
C GLY A 92 2.81 7.14 -4.47
N GLN A 93 3.41 6.23 -5.25
CA GLN A 93 3.57 6.36 -6.69
C GLN A 93 3.28 5.03 -7.41
N ALA A 94 2.88 5.12 -8.66
CA ALA A 94 2.80 3.98 -9.57
C ALA A 94 2.96 4.41 -11.02
N PHE A 95 3.35 3.47 -11.90
CA PHE A 95 3.30 3.69 -13.34
C PHE A 95 1.98 3.18 -13.91
N ASP A 96 1.33 4.00 -14.73
CA ASP A 96 0.17 3.56 -15.51
C ASP A 96 0.59 2.71 -16.72
N ARG A 97 -0.40 2.16 -17.44
CA ARG A 97 -0.16 1.32 -18.64
C ARG A 97 0.54 2.07 -19.78
N GLN A 98 0.56 3.39 -19.75
CA GLN A 98 1.20 4.22 -20.78
C GLN A 98 2.65 4.55 -20.39
N GLY A 99 3.10 4.15 -19.20
CA GLY A 99 4.43 4.43 -18.68
C GLY A 99 4.58 5.84 -18.11
N ARG A 100 3.47 6.46 -17.71
CA ARG A 100 3.46 7.76 -17.03
C ARG A 100 3.47 7.53 -15.53
N LEU A 101 4.22 8.35 -14.81
CA LEU A 101 4.34 8.27 -13.36
C LEU A 101 3.14 8.99 -12.73
N LEU A 102 2.34 8.26 -11.96
CA LEU A 102 1.30 8.80 -11.10
C LEU A 102 1.87 9.01 -9.71
N ALA A 103 1.49 10.11 -9.06
CA ALA A 103 1.92 10.41 -7.70
C ALA A 103 0.77 10.98 -6.86
N CYS A 104 0.65 10.48 -5.62
CA CYS A 104 -0.05 11.17 -4.55
C CYS A 104 0.86 12.25 -3.97
N GLU A 105 0.39 13.49 -3.91
CA GLU A 105 1.16 14.64 -3.45
C GLU A 105 0.38 15.39 -2.36
N ALA A 106 1.05 15.70 -1.25
CA ALA A 106 0.58 16.64 -0.25
C ALA A 106 1.76 17.10 0.61
N ALA A 107 2.37 18.23 0.27
CA ALA A 107 3.28 18.90 1.19
C ALA A 107 2.45 19.23 2.44
N ASP A 108 2.90 18.81 3.63
CA ASP A 108 2.33 19.18 4.94
C ASP A 108 0.83 18.85 5.22
N GLY A 109 0.15 18.12 4.33
CA GLY A 109 -1.27 17.80 4.47
C GLY A 109 -2.22 18.91 3.98
N THR A 110 -1.68 19.94 3.34
CA THR A 110 -2.43 20.96 2.60
C THR A 110 -2.13 20.88 1.10
N ASN A 111 -3.05 21.37 0.25
CA ASN A 111 -2.93 21.34 -1.22
C ASN A 111 -2.69 19.93 -1.81
N GLY A 112 -3.40 18.93 -1.27
CA GLY A 112 -3.31 17.57 -1.75
C GLY A 112 -3.75 17.43 -3.20
N CYS A 113 -3.04 16.63 -3.98
CA CYS A 113 -3.44 16.30 -5.34
C CYS A 113 -2.92 14.94 -5.79
N VAL A 114 -3.54 14.41 -6.84
CA VAL A 114 -3.02 13.30 -7.63
C VAL A 114 -2.50 13.87 -8.94
N THR A 115 -1.23 13.63 -9.26
CA THR A 115 -0.61 14.12 -10.49
C THR A 115 -0.21 12.99 -11.42
N ARG A 116 0.05 13.34 -12.67
CA ARG A 116 0.56 12.46 -13.71
C ARG A 116 1.69 13.13 -14.46
N ILE A 117 2.83 12.45 -14.56
CA ILE A 117 4.06 12.93 -15.19
C ILE A 117 4.35 12.10 -16.43
N ASP A 118 4.45 12.76 -17.58
CA ASP A 118 4.93 12.13 -18.81
C ASP A 118 6.46 12.21 -18.83
N LEU A 119 7.12 11.06 -18.62
CA LEU A 119 8.59 10.99 -18.58
C LEU A 119 9.26 11.41 -19.89
N ARG A 120 8.56 11.35 -21.03
CA ARG A 120 9.11 11.66 -22.37
C ARG A 120 8.99 13.14 -22.69
N ARG A 121 7.86 13.74 -22.33
CA ARG A 121 7.55 15.15 -22.64
C ARG A 121 8.02 16.12 -21.56
N GLY A 122 8.20 15.62 -20.33
CA GLY A 122 8.39 16.46 -19.16
C GLY A 122 7.08 17.14 -18.74
N GLY A 123 7.09 17.72 -17.53
CA GLY A 123 5.92 18.35 -16.93
C GLY A 123 4.94 17.36 -16.27
N TYR A 124 3.99 17.90 -15.52
CA TYR A 124 2.96 17.13 -14.83
C TYR A 124 1.56 17.71 -15.08
N THR A 125 0.55 16.86 -14.96
CA THR A 125 -0.87 17.24 -15.02
C THR A 125 -1.51 16.90 -13.68
N VAL A 126 -2.29 17.82 -13.13
CA VAL A 126 -3.14 17.55 -11.95
C VAL A 126 -4.38 16.79 -12.43
N LEU A 127 -4.60 15.59 -11.88
CA LEU A 127 -5.77 14.77 -12.18
C LEU A 127 -6.92 15.03 -11.22
N CYS A 128 -6.61 15.29 -9.95
CA CYS A 128 -7.59 15.60 -8.93
C CYS A 128 -6.93 16.37 -7.79
N ASP A 129 -7.51 17.50 -7.38
CA ASP A 129 -7.10 18.31 -6.23
C ASP A 129 -8.27 18.64 -5.28
N LYS A 130 -9.48 18.22 -5.64
CA LYS A 130 -10.71 18.46 -4.89
C LYS A 130 -11.75 17.38 -5.10
N PHE A 131 -12.63 17.23 -4.13
CA PHE A 131 -13.82 16.39 -4.20
C PHE A 131 -15.00 17.10 -3.52
N ASN A 132 -16.18 17.09 -4.16
CA ASN A 132 -17.40 17.76 -3.66
C ASN A 132 -17.17 19.22 -3.19
N GLY A 133 -16.34 19.97 -3.89
CA GLY A 133 -16.05 21.37 -3.56
C GLY A 133 -15.00 21.57 -2.46
N PHE A 134 -14.56 20.51 -1.79
CA PHE A 134 -13.51 20.57 -0.76
C PHE A 134 -12.15 20.15 -1.34
N PRO A 135 -11.05 20.83 -0.98
CA PRO A 135 -9.70 20.40 -1.34
C PRO A 135 -9.38 18.98 -0.83
N LEU A 136 -8.53 18.26 -1.54
CA LEU A 136 -7.87 17.07 -0.99
C LEU A 136 -6.80 17.51 0.04
N GLY A 137 -6.65 16.74 1.11
CA GLY A 137 -5.67 17.01 2.17
C GLY A 137 -4.38 16.24 1.94
N ALA A 138 -4.34 14.95 2.33
CA ALA A 138 -3.17 14.11 2.13
C ALA A 138 -3.50 12.81 1.38
N PRO A 139 -3.61 12.84 0.03
CA PRO A 139 -3.45 11.63 -0.77
C PRO A 139 -2.19 10.86 -0.34
N ASN A 140 -2.28 9.55 -0.14
CA ASN A 140 -1.24 8.79 0.54
C ASN A 140 -0.61 7.72 -0.36
N ASP A 141 -1.38 6.72 -0.83
CA ASP A 141 -0.93 5.76 -1.83
C ASP A 141 -1.96 5.61 -2.95
N LEU A 142 -1.53 5.02 -4.07
CA LEU A 142 -2.38 4.78 -5.23
C LEU A 142 -2.08 3.45 -5.92
N CYS A 143 -3.07 2.95 -6.63
CA CYS A 143 -2.93 1.87 -7.60
C CYS A 143 -3.83 2.15 -8.80
N VAL A 144 -3.66 1.36 -9.86
CA VAL A 144 -4.50 1.43 -11.05
C VAL A 144 -5.03 0.02 -11.32
N ASP A 145 -6.25 -0.09 -11.81
CA ASP A 145 -6.84 -1.37 -12.17
C ASP A 145 -6.69 -1.69 -13.67
N GLY A 146 -7.19 -2.85 -14.08
CA GLY A 146 -7.19 -3.31 -15.47
C GLY A 146 -8.06 -2.49 -16.41
N SER A 147 -8.96 -1.66 -15.88
CA SER A 147 -9.80 -0.72 -16.64
C SER A 147 -9.23 0.70 -16.67
N GLU A 148 -7.95 0.86 -16.29
CA GLU A 148 -7.24 2.15 -16.20
C GLU A 148 -7.84 3.14 -15.19
N ARG A 149 -8.63 2.66 -14.21
CA ARG A 149 -9.13 3.49 -13.10
C ARG A 149 -8.06 3.65 -12.05
N ILE A 150 -7.83 4.89 -11.61
CA ILE A 150 -6.85 5.20 -10.57
C ILE A 150 -7.57 5.23 -9.23
N TYR A 151 -7.18 4.34 -8.31
CA TYR A 151 -7.66 4.37 -6.93
C TYR A 151 -6.58 4.98 -6.04
N PHE A 152 -6.98 5.85 -5.12
CA PHE A 152 -6.05 6.45 -4.18
C PHE A 152 -6.65 6.60 -2.78
N THR A 153 -5.83 6.40 -1.76
CA THR A 153 -6.20 6.68 -0.37
C THR A 153 -5.95 8.14 -0.05
N SER A 154 -6.78 8.72 0.82
CA SER A 154 -6.54 10.04 1.39
C SER A 154 -6.71 10.00 2.90
N ARG A 155 -5.74 10.57 3.61
CA ARG A 155 -5.68 10.69 5.06
C ARG A 155 -5.89 12.13 5.46
N LEU A 156 -6.93 12.39 6.23
CA LEU A 156 -7.43 13.70 6.57
C LEU A 156 -7.77 13.74 8.05
N ALA A 157 -7.42 14.84 8.71
CA ALA A 157 -7.80 15.06 10.12
C ALA A 157 -9.30 15.35 10.28
N ASN A 158 -9.96 15.82 9.22
CA ASN A 158 -11.39 16.13 9.25
C ASN A 158 -12.22 14.85 9.38
N THR A 159 -13.16 14.86 10.32
CA THR A 159 -14.05 13.73 10.63
C THR A 159 -15.50 13.98 10.20
N ASN A 160 -15.83 15.20 9.76
CA ASN A 160 -17.18 15.57 9.34
C ASN A 160 -17.23 15.77 7.81
N PRO A 161 -17.90 14.89 7.04
CA PRO A 161 -17.98 15.00 5.59
C PRO A 161 -18.80 16.21 5.11
N ALA A 162 -19.59 16.86 5.99
CA ALA A 162 -20.34 18.06 5.65
C ALA A 162 -19.46 19.32 5.60
N THR A 163 -18.28 19.30 6.25
CA THR A 163 -17.38 20.45 6.37
C THR A 163 -16.05 20.25 5.64
N GLY A 164 -15.84 19.10 5.02
CA GLY A 164 -14.59 18.76 4.35
C GLY A 164 -14.53 17.31 3.91
N ASN A 165 -13.46 16.96 3.21
CA ASN A 165 -13.16 15.56 2.93
C ASN A 165 -12.72 14.83 4.21
N VAL A 166 -13.09 13.56 4.34
CA VAL A 166 -12.69 12.68 5.46
C VAL A 166 -11.72 11.61 4.95
N ASN A 167 -11.18 10.78 5.86
CA ASN A 167 -10.45 9.57 5.47
C ASN A 167 -11.28 8.75 4.47
N ALA A 168 -10.71 8.50 3.30
CA ALA A 168 -11.47 7.96 2.19
C ALA A 168 -10.56 7.25 1.17
N VAL A 169 -11.20 6.40 0.36
CA VAL A 169 -10.64 5.90 -0.89
C VAL A 169 -11.43 6.53 -2.02
N TYR A 170 -10.72 7.13 -2.96
CA TYR A 170 -11.28 7.75 -4.15
C TYR A 170 -10.87 6.96 -5.39
N ARG A 171 -11.62 7.19 -6.47
CA ARG A 171 -11.38 6.63 -7.79
C ARG A 171 -11.45 7.73 -8.83
N ILE A 172 -10.48 7.77 -9.74
CA ILE A 172 -10.50 8.60 -10.96
C ILE A 172 -10.73 7.66 -12.14
N ASP A 173 -11.83 7.85 -12.85
CA ASP A 173 -12.17 7.10 -14.06
C ASP A 173 -11.38 7.61 -15.28
N PRO A 174 -11.24 6.82 -16.37
CA PRO A 174 -10.49 7.24 -17.56
C PRO A 174 -10.99 8.52 -18.22
N ASP A 175 -12.27 8.86 -18.02
CA ASP A 175 -12.89 10.11 -18.49
C ASP A 175 -12.65 11.31 -17.55
N GLY A 176 -11.92 11.10 -16.44
CA GLY A 176 -11.57 12.11 -15.45
C GLY A 176 -12.59 12.29 -14.34
N LYS A 177 -13.72 11.54 -14.33
CA LYS A 177 -14.68 11.61 -13.22
C LYS A 177 -14.06 11.07 -11.95
N VAL A 178 -14.37 11.72 -10.83
CA VAL A 178 -13.90 11.32 -9.50
C VAL A 178 -15.06 10.84 -8.65
N ALA A 179 -14.92 9.65 -8.07
CA ALA A 179 -15.87 9.08 -7.12
C ALA A 179 -15.19 8.78 -5.79
N ARG A 180 -15.94 8.89 -4.69
CA ARG A 180 -15.52 8.38 -3.38
C ARG A 180 -16.11 6.99 -3.21
N VAL A 181 -15.27 5.96 -3.12
CA VAL A 181 -15.69 4.55 -3.10
C VAL A 181 -15.73 3.95 -1.69
N LEU A 182 -14.95 4.50 -0.75
CA LEU A 182 -14.99 4.19 0.68
C LEU A 182 -14.76 5.47 1.48
N ALA A 183 -15.33 5.57 2.68
CA ALA A 183 -15.15 6.73 3.55
C ALA A 183 -15.30 6.36 5.04
N ALA A 184 -14.73 7.17 5.92
CA ALA A 184 -15.04 7.13 7.33
C ALA A 184 -16.55 7.40 7.55
N PRO A 185 -17.20 6.73 8.54
CA PRO A 185 -16.59 5.89 9.57
C PRO A 185 -16.38 4.40 9.20
N ASP A 186 -16.72 3.96 7.98
CA ASP A 186 -16.61 2.54 7.59
C ASP A 186 -15.15 2.07 7.44
N ILE A 187 -14.27 3.00 7.10
CA ILE A 187 -12.81 2.85 7.11
C ILE A 187 -12.17 3.82 8.10
N ASP A 188 -10.97 3.50 8.53
CA ASP A 188 -10.29 4.18 9.63
C ASP A 188 -9.15 5.08 9.14
N MET A 189 -7.99 4.52 8.81
CA MET A 189 -6.82 5.23 8.33
C MET A 189 -6.25 4.49 7.09
N PRO A 190 -6.86 4.69 5.91
CA PRO A 190 -6.54 3.94 4.70
C PRO A 190 -5.10 4.25 4.25
N ASN A 191 -4.33 3.22 3.87
CA ASN A 191 -2.90 3.32 3.52
C ASN A 191 -2.60 2.82 2.09
N GLY A 192 -1.72 1.82 1.96
CA GLY A 192 -1.51 1.07 0.73
C GLY A 192 -2.77 0.39 0.23
N LEU A 193 -2.84 0.27 -1.09
CA LEU A 193 -3.97 -0.34 -1.78
C LEU A 193 -3.47 -1.06 -3.04
N ALA A 194 -4.20 -2.09 -3.46
CA ALA A 194 -3.86 -2.85 -4.66
C ALA A 194 -5.08 -3.58 -5.23
N VAL A 195 -5.03 -3.90 -6.53
CA VAL A 195 -6.01 -4.74 -7.21
C VAL A 195 -5.36 -6.07 -7.58
N SER A 196 -6.08 -7.17 -7.42
CA SER A 196 -5.62 -8.50 -7.82
C SER A 196 -5.35 -8.60 -9.33
N PRO A 197 -4.42 -9.47 -9.77
CA PRO A 197 -4.10 -9.63 -11.20
C PRO A 197 -5.32 -9.95 -12.08
N ASP A 198 -6.31 -10.66 -11.54
CA ASP A 198 -7.56 -11.01 -12.23
C ASP A 198 -8.61 -9.88 -12.26
N ASN A 199 -8.32 -8.71 -11.67
CA ASN A 199 -9.20 -7.55 -11.55
C ASN A 199 -10.52 -7.81 -10.81
N ARG A 200 -10.55 -8.75 -9.86
CA ARG A 200 -11.75 -9.10 -9.09
C ARG A 200 -11.70 -8.73 -7.62
N THR A 201 -10.52 -8.53 -7.06
CA THR A 201 -10.36 -8.23 -5.63
C THR A 201 -9.60 -6.92 -5.46
N PHE A 202 -10.17 -6.02 -4.66
CA PHE A 202 -9.50 -4.81 -4.20
C PHE A 202 -9.03 -5.01 -2.76
N TYR A 203 -7.77 -4.66 -2.48
CA TYR A 203 -7.17 -4.73 -1.16
C TYR A 203 -6.89 -3.33 -0.62
N LEU A 204 -7.17 -3.13 0.66
CA LEU A 204 -6.90 -1.89 1.38
C LEU A 204 -6.20 -2.20 2.70
N ILE A 205 -5.10 -1.53 2.98
CA ILE A 205 -4.48 -1.54 4.30
C ILE A 205 -5.13 -0.45 5.17
N GLU A 206 -5.55 -0.83 6.36
CA GLU A 206 -5.82 0.06 7.49
C GLU A 206 -4.60 0.06 8.41
N SER A 207 -4.11 1.23 8.81
CA SER A 207 -2.85 1.32 9.55
C SER A 207 -2.91 2.21 10.80
N ASP A 208 -4.09 2.35 11.43
CA ASP A 208 -4.27 3.26 12.56
C ASP A 208 -3.52 2.75 13.81
N GLY A 209 -2.50 3.51 14.23
CA GLY A 209 -1.65 3.17 15.37
C GLY A 209 -2.30 3.36 16.74
N ARG A 210 -3.51 3.93 16.83
CA ARG A 210 -4.22 4.13 18.11
C ARG A 210 -4.75 2.80 18.66
N LEU A 211 -5.04 2.76 19.96
CA LEU A 211 -5.56 1.58 20.66
C LEU A 211 -6.94 1.18 20.10
N ASN A 212 -7.18 -0.12 19.93
CA ASN A 212 -8.46 -0.68 19.44
C ASN A 212 -8.90 -0.15 18.07
N ARG A 213 -7.94 0.21 17.20
CA ARG A 213 -8.18 0.67 15.83
C ARG A 213 -7.69 -0.32 14.78
N ALA A 214 -8.17 -0.17 13.54
CA ALA A 214 -7.92 -1.16 12.50
C ALA A 214 -6.45 -1.15 12.03
N ARG A 215 -5.82 -2.34 12.07
CA ARG A 215 -4.46 -2.62 11.58
C ARG A 215 -4.46 -3.89 10.77
N ASN A 216 -5.17 -3.85 9.65
CA ASN A 216 -5.51 -5.05 8.88
C ASN A 216 -5.45 -4.79 7.38
N ILE A 217 -5.41 -5.88 6.63
CA ILE A 217 -5.68 -5.89 5.19
C ILE A 217 -7.15 -6.23 5.04
N ARG A 218 -7.90 -5.32 4.47
CA ARG A 218 -9.28 -5.55 4.02
C ARG A 218 -9.26 -5.99 2.56
N ALA A 219 -10.17 -6.88 2.22
CA ALA A 219 -10.45 -7.28 0.84
C ALA A 219 -11.91 -6.95 0.51
N TYR A 220 -12.14 -6.58 -0.76
CA TYR A 220 -13.44 -6.26 -1.32
C TYR A 220 -13.55 -6.91 -2.70
N ASP A 221 -14.76 -7.25 -3.10
CA ASP A 221 -15.02 -7.61 -4.48
C ASP A 221 -15.06 -6.33 -5.32
N LEU A 222 -14.24 -6.29 -6.37
CA LEU A 222 -14.16 -5.17 -7.32
C LEU A 222 -15.20 -5.40 -8.42
N GLN A 223 -16.19 -4.51 -8.47
CA GLN A 223 -17.26 -4.59 -9.47
C GLN A 223 -16.84 -4.00 -10.82
N ALA A 224 -17.57 -4.36 -11.87
CA ALA A 224 -17.32 -3.87 -13.23
C ALA A 224 -17.41 -2.34 -13.33
N ASP A 225 -18.30 -1.70 -12.57
CA ASP A 225 -18.44 -0.24 -12.48
C ASP A 225 -17.40 0.42 -11.55
N GLY A 226 -16.54 -0.39 -10.91
CA GLY A 226 -15.44 0.03 -10.06
C GLY A 226 -15.85 0.32 -8.63
N SER A 227 -17.09 0.01 -8.25
CA SER A 227 -17.54 -0.01 -6.87
C SER A 227 -16.96 -1.20 -6.11
N LEU A 228 -16.94 -1.10 -4.78
CA LEU A 228 -16.37 -2.10 -3.88
C LEU A 228 -17.46 -2.69 -3.00
N THR A 229 -17.57 -4.02 -2.97
CA THR A 229 -18.59 -4.74 -2.19
C THR A 229 -17.97 -5.87 -1.36
N ASN A 230 -18.78 -6.56 -0.55
CA ASN A 230 -18.38 -7.79 0.16
C ASN A 230 -17.07 -7.66 0.96
N HIS A 231 -17.00 -6.59 1.76
CA HIS A 231 -15.90 -6.33 2.68
C HIS A 231 -15.61 -7.55 3.58
N ARG A 232 -14.33 -7.89 3.70
CA ARG A 232 -13.81 -8.89 4.63
C ARG A 232 -12.43 -8.51 5.12
N VAL A 233 -12.11 -8.86 6.37
CA VAL A 233 -10.73 -8.77 6.87
C VAL A 233 -9.97 -10.00 6.38
N LEU A 234 -8.92 -9.78 5.58
CA LEU A 234 -8.05 -10.84 5.05
C LEU A 234 -6.99 -11.24 6.07
N TYR A 235 -6.33 -10.25 6.69
CA TYR A 235 -5.22 -10.46 7.61
C TYR A 235 -5.16 -9.35 8.63
N THR A 236 -4.84 -9.68 9.89
CA THR A 236 -4.71 -8.69 10.97
C THR A 236 -3.30 -8.68 11.56
N PHE A 237 -2.75 -7.48 11.74
CA PHE A 237 -1.46 -7.25 12.38
C PHE A 237 -1.59 -6.86 13.86
N TYR A 238 -2.81 -6.56 14.32
CA TYR A 238 -3.05 -6.16 15.71
C TYR A 238 -2.57 -7.23 16.71
N PRO A 239 -1.86 -6.86 17.80
CA PRO A 239 -1.60 -5.50 18.28
C PRO A 239 -0.28 -4.88 17.79
N GLY A 240 0.44 -5.51 16.85
CA GLY A 240 1.64 -4.94 16.23
C GLY A 240 1.35 -3.75 15.30
N ARG A 241 2.40 -3.21 14.67
CA ARG A 241 2.24 -2.24 13.56
C ARG A 241 1.59 -2.91 12.35
N GLY A 242 0.60 -2.23 11.78
CA GLY A 242 -0.08 -2.65 10.55
C GLY A 242 0.82 -2.63 9.32
N GLY A 243 0.27 -3.08 8.20
CA GLY A 243 0.86 -2.80 6.89
C GLY A 243 0.92 -1.30 6.62
N ASP A 244 1.77 -0.93 5.68
CA ASP A 244 1.87 0.43 5.15
C ASP A 244 1.54 0.38 3.64
N GLY A 245 2.54 0.26 2.77
CA GLY A 245 2.37 -0.04 1.34
C GLY A 245 2.37 -1.53 1.00
N MET A 246 1.76 -1.90 -0.15
CA MET A 246 1.77 -3.28 -0.67
C MET A 246 1.72 -3.36 -2.20
N ARG A 247 2.19 -4.49 -2.73
CA ARG A 247 2.03 -4.90 -4.15
C ARG A 247 1.77 -6.39 -4.26
N LEU A 248 1.30 -6.84 -5.42
CA LEU A 248 0.98 -8.25 -5.67
C LEU A 248 1.89 -8.86 -6.74
N ASP A 249 2.20 -10.14 -6.55
CA ASP A 249 2.78 -10.97 -7.59
C ASP A 249 1.72 -11.46 -8.58
N ALA A 250 2.15 -12.16 -9.63
CA ALA A 250 1.30 -12.69 -10.69
C ALA A 250 0.33 -13.80 -10.22
N GLU A 251 0.58 -14.43 -9.08
CA GLU A 251 -0.31 -15.42 -8.46
C GLU A 251 -1.29 -14.79 -7.46
N GLY A 252 -1.17 -13.47 -7.24
CA GLY A 252 -2.02 -12.70 -6.35
C GLY A 252 -1.55 -12.68 -4.90
N ASN A 253 -0.34 -13.15 -4.57
CA ASN A 253 0.19 -13.03 -3.22
C ASN A 253 0.55 -11.57 -2.93
N LEU A 254 0.18 -11.09 -1.75
CA LEU A 254 0.40 -9.72 -1.28
C LEU A 254 1.76 -9.63 -0.59
N TYR A 255 2.60 -8.73 -1.07
CA TYR A 255 3.87 -8.34 -0.47
C TYR A 255 3.65 -7.04 0.28
N VAL A 256 3.71 -7.10 1.61
CA VAL A 256 3.27 -6.02 2.49
C VAL A 256 4.44 -5.53 3.34
N ALA A 257 4.72 -4.23 3.29
CA ALA A 257 5.65 -3.60 4.21
C ALA A 257 4.99 -3.40 5.57
N ALA A 258 5.48 -4.05 6.63
CA ALA A 258 4.86 -3.96 7.96
C ALA A 258 5.90 -4.11 9.09
N GLY A 259 5.45 -3.81 10.32
CA GLY A 259 6.23 -4.02 11.53
C GLY A 259 7.15 -2.86 11.93
N LEU A 260 7.74 -2.98 13.11
CA LEU A 260 8.63 -1.97 13.73
C LEU A 260 9.84 -2.63 14.35
N HIS A 261 10.99 -1.98 14.27
CA HIS A 261 12.15 -2.33 15.12
C HIS A 261 11.99 -1.75 16.53
N LYS A 262 11.36 -0.57 16.65
CA LYS A 262 11.19 0.16 17.90
C LYS A 262 9.80 0.77 18.00
N THR A 263 9.25 0.82 19.21
CA THR A 263 7.96 1.46 19.47
C THR A 263 8.05 2.97 19.18
N ARG A 264 7.00 3.56 18.59
CA ARG A 264 6.99 4.96 18.16
C ARG A 264 5.95 5.85 18.87
N GLY A 265 5.65 5.54 20.13
CA GLY A 265 4.74 6.34 20.97
C GLY A 265 3.25 6.18 20.64
N THR A 266 2.89 5.14 19.88
CA THR A 266 1.52 4.73 19.56
C THR A 266 1.14 3.50 20.39
N SER A 267 -0.04 2.92 20.16
CA SER A 267 -0.45 1.64 20.76
C SER A 267 0.01 0.43 19.95
N GLU A 268 1.03 0.59 19.10
CA GLU A 268 1.66 -0.48 18.33
C GLU A 268 2.71 -1.21 19.17
N THR A 269 2.58 -2.53 19.24
CA THR A 269 3.59 -3.42 19.84
C THR A 269 4.62 -3.87 18.78
N LEU A 270 5.64 -4.60 19.21
CA LEU A 270 6.65 -5.21 18.35
C LEU A 270 6.27 -6.63 17.87
N ASP A 271 5.02 -7.05 18.03
CA ASP A 271 4.55 -8.40 17.66
C ASP A 271 4.62 -8.66 16.14
N THR A 272 4.59 -7.58 15.35
CA THR A 272 4.86 -7.64 13.92
C THR A 272 6.31 -7.23 13.68
N ARG A 273 7.15 -8.20 13.33
CA ARG A 273 8.56 -7.97 12.98
C ARG A 273 8.66 -7.08 11.75
N PRO A 274 9.64 -6.15 11.69
CA PRO A 274 9.79 -5.20 10.59
C PRO A 274 10.28 -5.91 9.33
N GLY A 275 9.50 -5.84 8.25
CA GLY A 275 9.90 -6.51 7.02
C GLY A 275 8.82 -6.57 5.95
N ILE A 276 9.11 -7.37 4.92
CA ILE A 276 8.12 -7.75 3.90
C ILE A 276 7.46 -9.05 4.32
N HIS A 277 6.14 -8.99 4.52
CA HIS A 277 5.28 -10.15 4.77
C HIS A 277 4.60 -10.55 3.47
N VAL A 278 4.75 -11.81 3.06
CA VAL A 278 4.05 -12.37 1.90
C VAL A 278 2.82 -13.12 2.38
N ILE A 279 1.65 -12.61 2.02
CA ILE A 279 0.34 -13.10 2.45
C ILE A 279 -0.43 -13.57 1.21
N THR A 280 -0.89 -14.80 1.22
CA THR A 280 -1.68 -15.38 0.12
C THR A 280 -3.06 -14.71 -0.02
N PRO A 281 -3.75 -14.87 -1.16
CA PRO A 281 -5.14 -14.41 -1.32
C PRO A 281 -6.13 -14.98 -0.30
N GLN A 282 -5.76 -16.07 0.39
CA GLN A 282 -6.55 -16.69 1.46
C GLN A 282 -6.19 -16.17 2.86
N GLY A 283 -5.26 -15.22 2.97
CA GLY A 283 -4.87 -14.60 4.26
C GLY A 283 -3.84 -15.39 5.05
N LYS A 284 -3.12 -16.32 4.42
CA LYS A 284 -2.02 -17.06 5.07
C LYS A 284 -0.69 -16.35 4.85
N LEU A 285 0.05 -16.06 5.94
CA LEU A 285 1.46 -15.68 5.88
C LEU A 285 2.31 -16.88 5.42
N VAL A 286 3.03 -16.73 4.31
CA VAL A 286 3.78 -17.82 3.68
C VAL A 286 5.27 -17.53 3.54
N ALA A 287 5.67 -16.26 3.55
CA ALA A 287 7.07 -15.87 3.59
C ALA A 287 7.26 -14.55 4.33
N PHE A 288 8.47 -14.35 4.85
CA PHE A 288 8.86 -13.15 5.55
C PHE A 288 10.36 -12.90 5.39
N VAL A 289 10.74 -11.65 5.13
CA VAL A 289 12.13 -11.19 5.20
C VAL A 289 12.20 -9.92 6.05
N GLU A 290 13.08 -9.96 7.05
CA GLU A 290 13.29 -8.83 7.97
C GLU A 290 14.15 -7.75 7.31
N THR A 291 13.78 -6.49 7.50
CA THR A 291 14.58 -5.35 7.01
C THR A 291 15.54 -4.85 8.08
N PRO A 292 16.68 -4.23 7.71
CA PRO A 292 17.73 -3.87 8.67
C PRO A 292 17.50 -2.56 9.43
N GLU A 293 16.52 -1.75 9.04
CA GLU A 293 16.26 -0.43 9.62
C GLU A 293 14.77 -0.22 9.89
N ASP A 294 14.48 0.68 10.83
CA ASP A 294 13.10 1.04 11.14
C ASP A 294 12.50 2.02 10.14
N THR A 295 11.17 1.95 10.08
CA THR A 295 10.25 2.52 9.11
C THR A 295 10.42 1.93 7.71
N ILE A 296 10.20 0.62 7.59
CA ILE A 296 9.77 0.04 6.31
C ILE A 296 8.41 0.63 5.93
N THR A 297 8.28 1.10 4.69
CA THR A 297 7.12 1.88 4.24
C THR A 297 6.40 1.24 3.07
N ASN A 298 7.10 0.85 2.01
CA ASN A 298 6.42 0.47 0.77
C ASN A 298 7.31 -0.41 -0.11
N CYS A 299 6.74 -0.98 -1.17
CA CYS A 299 7.45 -1.85 -2.09
C CYS A 299 6.93 -1.75 -3.53
N ALA A 300 7.77 -2.13 -4.50
CA ALA A 300 7.43 -2.16 -5.91
C ALA A 300 8.16 -3.26 -6.66
N PHE A 301 7.41 -4.01 -7.47
CA PHE A 301 8.00 -4.96 -8.40
C PHE A 301 8.61 -4.25 -9.61
N GLY A 302 9.74 -4.77 -10.05
CA GLY A 302 10.57 -4.19 -11.09
C GLY A 302 11.62 -5.15 -11.64
N GLY A 303 12.71 -4.59 -12.17
CA GLY A 303 13.70 -5.33 -12.94
C GLY A 303 13.16 -5.74 -14.32
N LEU A 304 14.01 -6.09 -15.28
CA LEU A 304 13.59 -6.33 -16.67
C LEU A 304 12.52 -7.44 -16.82
N ASN A 305 12.45 -8.37 -15.87
CA ASN A 305 11.52 -9.51 -15.89
C ASN A 305 10.45 -9.48 -14.77
N GLY A 306 10.48 -8.53 -13.83
CA GLY A 306 9.46 -8.40 -12.79
C GLY A 306 9.78 -9.19 -11.53
N HIS A 307 10.94 -9.85 -11.49
CA HIS A 307 11.40 -10.72 -10.40
C HIS A 307 12.29 -9.98 -9.38
N THR A 308 12.15 -8.66 -9.27
CA THR A 308 12.85 -7.86 -8.25
C THR A 308 11.83 -7.04 -7.51
N LEU A 309 11.78 -7.20 -6.19
CA LEU A 309 11.02 -6.33 -5.32
C LEU A 309 11.96 -5.27 -4.74
N TYR A 310 11.68 -4.01 -5.04
CA TYR A 310 12.32 -2.87 -4.38
C TYR A 310 11.50 -2.48 -3.15
N VAL A 311 12.19 -2.07 -2.09
CA VAL A 311 11.56 -1.75 -0.79
C VAL A 311 12.13 -0.45 -0.26
N THR A 312 11.26 0.47 0.15
CA THR A 312 11.65 1.69 0.86
C THR A 312 11.63 1.45 2.35
N CYS A 313 12.72 1.79 3.03
CA CYS A 313 12.94 1.48 4.44
C CYS A 313 13.80 2.53 5.13
N GLY A 314 13.17 3.48 5.81
CA GLY A 314 13.85 4.59 6.49
C GLY A 314 14.63 5.47 5.51
N ARG A 315 15.96 5.30 5.49
CA ARG A 315 16.90 5.96 4.55
C ARG A 315 17.40 5.02 3.45
N LEU A 316 16.89 3.80 3.37
CA LEU A 316 17.38 2.77 2.48
C LEU A 316 16.41 2.56 1.34
N LEU A 317 16.96 2.41 0.14
CA LEU A 317 16.33 1.61 -0.90
C LEU A 317 16.96 0.21 -0.83
N LEU A 318 16.10 -0.78 -0.68
CA LEU A 318 16.49 -2.18 -0.65
C LEU A 318 15.96 -2.87 -1.91
N SER A 319 16.52 -4.03 -2.23
CA SER A 319 15.99 -4.94 -3.24
C SER A 319 16.09 -6.39 -2.78
N LEU A 320 15.25 -7.25 -3.34
CA LEU A 320 15.40 -8.70 -3.25
C LEU A 320 14.83 -9.36 -4.50
N PRO A 321 15.41 -10.49 -4.95
CA PRO A 321 14.81 -11.26 -6.02
C PRO A 321 13.56 -11.99 -5.51
N THR A 322 12.57 -12.14 -6.38
CA THR A 322 11.34 -12.91 -6.12
C THR A 322 11.21 -14.04 -7.13
N LEU A 323 10.72 -15.17 -6.67
CA LEU A 323 10.55 -16.36 -7.51
C LEU A 323 9.34 -16.21 -8.45
N ILE A 324 8.28 -15.58 -7.96
CA ILE A 324 7.10 -15.21 -8.74
C ILE A 324 7.28 -13.75 -9.17
N ALA A 325 7.03 -13.47 -10.45
CA ALA A 325 7.11 -12.11 -10.97
C ALA A 325 6.00 -11.24 -10.38
N GLY A 326 6.27 -9.97 -10.19
CA GLY A 326 5.25 -8.96 -9.94
C GLY A 326 4.20 -8.88 -11.03
N SER A 327 3.05 -8.29 -10.71
CA SER A 327 2.01 -7.96 -11.69
C SER A 327 1.88 -6.43 -11.94
N PRO A 328 2.94 -5.71 -12.37
CA PRO A 328 2.80 -4.29 -12.69
C PRO A 328 1.96 -4.10 -13.96
N LEU A 329 1.06 -3.12 -13.93
CA LEU A 329 0.03 -2.93 -14.96
C LEU A 329 0.58 -2.73 -16.37
N TYR A 330 1.73 -2.09 -16.51
CA TYR A 330 2.33 -1.80 -17.81
C TYR A 330 2.94 -3.03 -18.51
N ARG A 331 2.92 -4.22 -17.85
CA ARG A 331 3.45 -5.49 -18.39
C ARG A 331 2.38 -6.49 -18.83
N VAL A 332 1.10 -6.12 -18.79
CA VAL A 332 0.02 -7.00 -19.27
C VAL A 332 0.02 -7.03 -20.80
N GLY A 333 0.60 -8.09 -21.37
CA GLY A 333 0.65 -8.38 -22.81
C GLY A 333 1.95 -9.08 -23.22
N ARG A 334 1.93 -10.41 -23.25
CA ARG A 334 2.69 -11.22 -24.21
C ARG A 334 1.70 -11.92 -25.11
#